data_AF-A0A6F8VH29-F1
#
_entry.id   AF-A0A6F8VH29-F1
#
_cell.length_a   1.000
_cell.length_b   1.000
_cell.length_c   1.000
_cell.angle_alpha   90.00
_cell.angle_beta   90.00
_cell.angle_gamma   90.00
#
_symmetry.space_group_name_H-M   'P 1'
#
loop_
_entity.id
_entity.type
_entity.pdbx_description
1 polymer ?
#
loop_
_entity_poly.entity_id
_entity_poly.type
_entity_poly.pdbx_seq_one_letter_code
_entity_poly.pdbx_strand_id
1 'polypeptide(L)'
;MSLVSQMAALAIRVATEIKTLVRPEHPGIARAWVTFGYSGSAIQISAAHNVASVTRLAAGRYRITFSQPFADANYCWLAFARSTTNSGSARTALARSTSDAKTAAYVDVVCATGNTSLSDTTEMNLVVYR
;
A
#
# COMPACT_ATOMS: atom_id res chain seq x y z
N MET A 1 -26.17 -36.23 -26.91
CA MET A 1 -25.95 -35.27 -25.82
C MET A 1 -27.30 -34.80 -25.33
N SER A 2 -27.56 -34.88 -24.03
CA SER A 2 -28.82 -34.39 -23.45
C SER A 2 -28.68 -32.91 -23.07
N LEU A 3 -29.79 -32.18 -23.01
CA LEU A 3 -29.82 -30.81 -22.49
C LEU A 3 -29.18 -30.72 -21.09
N VAL A 4 -29.42 -31.74 -20.27
CA VAL A 4 -28.82 -31.87 -18.92
C VAL A 4 -27.29 -31.93 -19.00
N SER A 5 -26.70 -32.66 -19.95
CA SER A 5 -25.23 -32.71 -20.09
C SER A 5 -24.65 -31.37 -20.54
N GLN A 6 -25.37 -30.61 -21.37
CA GLN A 6 -24.96 -29.28 -21.81
C GLN A 6 -25.03 -28.26 -20.67
N MET A 7 -26.08 -28.31 -19.86
CA MET A 7 -26.22 -27.45 -18.67
C MET A 7 -25.13 -27.73 -17.63
N ALA A 8 -24.82 -29.00 -17.39
CA ALA A 8 -23.72 -29.39 -16.50
C ALA A 8 -22.36 -28.88 -17.00
N ALA A 9 -22.09 -29.02 -18.30
CA ALA A 9 -20.85 -28.50 -18.91
C ALA A 9 -20.74 -26.97 -18.81
N LEU A 10 -21.85 -26.25 -19.02
CA LEU A 10 -21.89 -24.79 -18.87
C LEU A 10 -21.64 -24.37 -17.41
N ALA A 11 -22.28 -25.01 -16.45
CA ALA A 11 -22.11 -24.70 -15.03
C ALA A 11 -20.64 -24.88 -14.58
N ILE A 12 -19.98 -25.96 -15.02
CA ILE A 12 -18.55 -26.20 -14.74
C ILE A 12 -17.69 -25.09 -15.35
N ARG A 13 -17.98 -24.68 -16.59
CA ARG A 13 -17.22 -23.62 -17.28
C ARG A 13 -17.39 -22.27 -16.58
N VAL A 14 -18.61 -21.91 -16.20
CA VAL A 14 -18.90 -20.67 -15.45
C VAL A 14 -18.22 -20.69 -14.09
N ALA A 15 -18.25 -21.82 -13.37
CA ALA A 15 -17.57 -21.96 -12.08
C ALA A 15 -16.05 -21.79 -12.22
N THR A 16 -15.47 -22.30 -13.31
CA THR A 16 -14.04 -22.15 -13.61
C THR A 16 -13.69 -20.70 -13.90
N GLU A 17 -14.47 -20.04 -14.76
CA GLU A 17 -14.29 -18.63 -15.09
C GLU A 17 -14.45 -17.72 -13.86
N ILE A 18 -15.44 -17.99 -13.01
CA ILE A 18 -15.67 -17.26 -11.77
C ILE A 18 -14.48 -17.37 -10.80
N LYS A 19 -13.80 -18.52 -10.79
CA LYS A 19 -12.65 -18.80 -9.92
C LYS A 19 -11.37 -18.14 -10.44
N THR A 20 -11.24 -17.95 -11.75
CA THR A 20 -10.11 -17.24 -12.37
C THR A 20 -10.26 -15.73 -12.33
N LEU A 21 -11.48 -15.21 -12.11
CA LEU A 21 -11.69 -13.78 -11.93
C LEU A 21 -10.98 -13.27 -10.67
N VAL A 22 -10.12 -12.27 -10.88
CA VAL A 22 -9.47 -11.50 -9.83
C VAL A 22 -10.50 -10.51 -9.27
N ARG A 23 -11.16 -10.90 -8.17
CA ARG A 23 -12.15 -10.07 -7.48
C ARG A 23 -11.49 -9.15 -6.47
N PRO A 24 -12.04 -7.98 -6.12
CA PRO A 24 -11.45 -7.06 -5.14
C PRO A 24 -11.10 -7.72 -3.78
N GLU A 25 -11.80 -8.78 -3.41
CA GLU A 25 -11.58 -9.58 -2.21
C GLU A 25 -10.46 -10.64 -2.33
N HIS A 26 -9.82 -10.78 -3.50
CA HIS A 26 -8.78 -11.78 -3.71
C HIS A 26 -7.54 -11.44 -2.87
N PRO A 27 -7.00 -12.39 -2.07
CA PRO A 27 -5.92 -12.12 -1.11
C PRO A 27 -4.60 -11.65 -1.75
N GLY A 28 -4.43 -11.92 -3.05
CA GLY A 28 -3.27 -11.48 -3.83
C GLY A 28 -3.30 -10.02 -4.32
N ILE A 29 -4.38 -9.28 -4.09
CA ILE A 29 -4.49 -7.87 -4.53
C ILE A 29 -4.12 -6.95 -3.37
N ALA A 30 -3.44 -5.84 -3.69
CA ALA A 30 -3.18 -4.79 -2.72
C ALA A 30 -4.50 -4.16 -2.27
N ARG A 31 -4.79 -4.21 -0.96
CA ARG A 31 -6.00 -3.63 -0.39
C ARG A 31 -5.89 -2.15 -0.07
N ALA A 32 -4.66 -1.64 0.03
CA ALA A 32 -4.39 -0.20 0.05
C ALA A 32 -3.03 0.05 -0.59
N TRP A 33 -2.93 1.15 -1.34
CA TRP A 33 -1.65 1.60 -1.87
C TRP A 33 -1.66 3.11 -2.07
N VAL A 34 -0.48 3.72 -2.02
CA VAL A 34 -0.32 5.15 -2.27
C VAL A 34 1.07 5.45 -2.83
N THR A 35 1.11 6.37 -3.79
CA THR A 35 2.30 7.04 -4.26
C THR A 35 2.18 8.51 -3.91
N PHE A 36 3.10 9.01 -3.09
CA PHE A 36 3.10 10.40 -2.66
C PHE A 36 4.52 10.95 -2.52
N GLY A 37 4.63 12.27 -2.45
CA GLY A 37 5.88 12.97 -2.24
C GLY A 37 5.70 14.17 -1.32
N TYR A 38 6.78 14.59 -0.68
CA TYR A 38 6.84 15.86 0.03
C TYR A 38 7.68 16.85 -0.80
N SER A 39 7.05 17.92 -1.28
CA SER A 39 7.67 18.96 -2.10
C SER A 39 7.03 20.32 -1.81
N GLY A 40 7.82 21.39 -1.85
CA GLY A 40 7.30 22.75 -1.65
C GLY A 40 6.56 22.93 -0.31
N SER A 41 7.02 22.25 0.74
CA SER A 41 6.41 22.23 2.08
C SER A 41 5.05 21.54 2.21
N ALA A 42 4.56 20.87 1.16
CA ALA A 42 3.29 20.17 1.15
C ALA A 42 3.44 18.70 0.73
N ILE A 43 2.45 17.88 1.13
CA ILE A 43 2.33 16.50 0.66
C ILE A 43 1.55 16.50 -0.63
N GLN A 44 2.10 15.86 -1.65
CA GLN A 44 1.49 15.69 -2.96
C GLN A 44 1.20 14.20 -3.15
N ILE A 45 -0.07 13.83 -3.24
CA ILE A 45 -0.49 12.45 -3.53
C ILE A 45 -0.65 12.34 -5.03
N SER A 46 0.16 11.51 -5.68
CA SER A 46 0.09 11.29 -7.13
C SER A 46 -1.01 10.30 -7.47
N ALA A 47 -1.13 9.22 -6.70
CA ALA A 47 -2.15 8.20 -6.90
C ALA A 47 -2.36 7.41 -5.60
N ALA A 48 -3.59 6.93 -5.37
CA ALA A 48 -3.94 6.21 -4.16
C ALA A 48 -5.14 5.27 -4.35
N HIS A 49 -5.19 4.22 -3.53
CA HIS A 49 -6.35 3.34 -3.37
C HIS A 49 -6.54 2.99 -1.89
N ASN A 50 -7.76 3.12 -1.41
CA ASN A 50 -8.14 2.93 -0.01
C ASN A 50 -7.29 3.74 1.00
N VAL A 51 -6.85 4.93 0.59
CA VAL A 51 -6.12 5.88 1.44
C VAL A 51 -6.90 7.19 1.48
N ALA A 52 -7.25 7.62 2.69
CA ALA A 52 -8.00 8.85 2.93
C ALA A 52 -7.08 10.06 2.95
N SER A 53 -5.91 9.93 3.58
CA SER A 53 -4.96 11.01 3.70
C SER A 53 -3.55 10.49 4.00
N VAL A 54 -2.57 11.31 3.61
CA VAL A 54 -1.19 11.18 4.07
C VAL A 54 -0.85 12.45 4.83
N THR A 55 -0.36 12.33 6.06
CA THR A 55 -0.01 13.47 6.93
C THR A 55 1.43 13.37 7.37
N ARG A 56 2.17 14.48 7.32
CA ARG A 56 3.56 14.55 7.76
C ARG A 56 3.57 14.89 9.24
N LEU A 57 4.09 13.99 10.06
CA LEU A 57 4.18 14.17 11.51
C LEU A 57 5.46 14.92 11.90
N ALA A 58 6.55 14.68 11.17
CA ALA A 58 7.85 15.34 11.30
C ALA A 58 8.63 15.14 9.99
N ALA A 59 9.84 15.70 9.90
CA ALA A 59 10.72 15.45 8.75
C ALA A 59 10.97 13.95 8.53
N GLY A 60 10.64 13.47 7.34
CA GLY A 60 10.76 12.07 6.96
C GLY A 60 9.80 11.13 7.70
N ARG A 61 8.78 11.62 8.41
CA ARG A 61 7.79 10.78 9.12
C ARG A 61 6.39 11.07 8.61
N TYR A 62 5.72 10.03 8.13
CA TYR A 62 4.41 10.13 7.50
C TYR A 62 3.43 9.16 8.14
N ARG A 63 2.19 9.61 8.29
CA ARG A 63 1.03 8.78 8.64
C ARG A 63 0.18 8.60 7.40
N ILE A 64 -0.10 7.36 7.05
CA ILE A 64 -1.03 7.00 5.99
C ILE A 64 -2.31 6.51 6.65
N THR A 65 -3.40 7.24 6.45
CA THR A 65 -4.72 6.90 7.00
C THR A 65 -5.54 6.20 5.92
N PHE A 66 -6.09 5.03 6.23
CA PHE A 66 -6.92 4.27 5.29
C PHE A 66 -8.34 4.84 5.23
N SER A 67 -8.96 4.82 4.05
CA SER A 67 -10.37 5.24 3.89
C SER A 67 -11.33 4.23 4.51
N GLN A 68 -11.04 2.95 4.33
CA GLN A 68 -11.69 1.84 5.00
C GLN A 68 -10.66 1.14 5.89
N PRO A 69 -10.84 1.18 7.23
CA PRO A 69 -9.99 0.46 8.15
C PRO A 69 -9.98 -1.03 7.87
N PHE A 70 -8.82 -1.66 8.04
CA PHE A 70 -8.71 -3.12 8.04
C PHE A 70 -9.36 -3.74 9.28
N ALA A 71 -9.61 -5.05 9.25
CA ALA A 71 -10.23 -5.73 10.39
C ALA A 71 -9.31 -5.74 11.63
N ASP A 72 -7.99 -5.81 11.43
CA ASP A 72 -6.99 -5.73 12.49
C ASP A 72 -5.64 -5.25 11.92
N ALA A 73 -4.62 -5.16 12.78
CA ALA A 73 -3.29 -4.72 12.39
C ALA A 73 -2.43 -5.82 11.73
N ASN A 74 -2.90 -7.05 11.56
CA ASN A 74 -2.15 -8.20 11.00
C ASN A 74 -2.11 -8.21 9.46
N TYR A 75 -1.87 -7.06 8.84
CA TYR A 75 -1.63 -6.95 7.40
C TYR A 75 -0.13 -6.91 7.07
N CYS A 76 0.23 -7.32 5.86
CA CYS A 76 1.57 -7.12 5.31
C CYS A 76 1.64 -5.77 4.62
N TRP A 77 2.76 -5.07 4.73
CA TRP A 77 2.99 -3.84 3.97
C TRP A 77 4.44 -3.77 3.51
N LEU A 78 4.64 -3.16 2.35
CA LEU A 78 5.94 -2.85 1.79
C LEU A 78 5.95 -1.38 1.39
N ALA A 79 7.03 -0.68 1.73
CA ALA A 79 7.22 0.69 1.29
C ALA A 79 8.62 0.86 0.68
N PHE A 80 8.72 1.84 -0.21
CA PHE A 80 9.98 2.24 -0.80
C PHE A 80 10.05 3.76 -0.91
N ALA A 81 11.21 4.33 -0.64
CA ALA A 81 11.47 5.76 -0.75
C ALA A 81 12.54 6.00 -1.81
N ARG A 82 12.26 6.87 -2.77
CA ARG A 82 13.23 7.26 -3.80
C ARG A 82 14.18 8.32 -3.25
N SER A 83 15.43 8.35 -3.71
CA SER A 83 16.34 9.46 -3.42
C SER A 83 15.93 10.74 -4.14
N THR A 84 16.12 11.88 -3.47
CA THR A 84 15.82 13.22 -3.98
C THR A 84 16.99 13.86 -4.74
N THR A 85 18.17 13.24 -4.68
CA THR A 85 19.40 13.77 -5.29
C THR A 85 20.11 12.68 -6.08
N ASN A 86 20.64 13.02 -7.26
CA ASN A 86 21.42 12.10 -8.09
C ASN A 86 22.87 12.01 -7.61
N SER A 87 23.07 11.58 -6.36
CA SER A 87 24.36 11.62 -5.65
C SER A 87 24.80 10.26 -5.10
N GLY A 88 24.22 9.16 -5.60
CA GLY A 88 24.45 7.80 -5.07
C GLY A 88 23.89 7.58 -3.66
N SER A 89 23.23 8.57 -3.06
CA SER A 89 22.55 8.45 -1.77
C SER A 89 21.27 7.64 -1.92
N ALA A 90 21.12 6.59 -1.11
CA ALA A 90 19.88 5.82 -1.04
C ALA A 90 18.96 6.35 0.07
N ARG A 91 17.65 6.20 -0.15
CA ARG A 91 16.62 6.37 0.87
C ARG A 91 15.88 5.06 1.02
N THR A 92 15.42 4.79 2.22
CA THR A 92 14.65 3.59 2.52
C THR A 92 13.42 3.95 3.34
N ALA A 93 12.36 3.19 3.14
CA ALA A 93 11.15 3.30 3.94
C ALA A 93 11.17 2.19 5.00
N LEU A 94 10.97 2.58 6.26
CA LEU A 94 10.98 1.66 7.40
C LEU A 94 9.99 2.12 8.47
N ALA A 95 9.77 1.29 9.50
CA ALA A 95 9.00 1.66 10.69
C ALA A 95 9.79 1.30 11.94
N ARG A 96 9.70 2.13 12.98
CA ARG A 96 10.34 1.88 14.28
C ARG A 96 9.31 1.47 15.31
N SER A 97 9.61 0.39 16.04
CA SER A 97 8.69 -0.20 17.01
C SER A 97 8.21 0.75 18.11
N THR A 98 8.99 1.77 18.48
CA THR A 98 8.70 2.65 19.63
C THR A 98 7.91 3.90 19.27
N SER A 99 7.80 4.24 17.98
CA SER A 99 7.32 5.57 17.58
C SER A 99 6.43 5.57 16.36
N ASP A 100 6.41 4.50 15.58
CA ASP A 100 5.66 4.42 14.34
C ASP A 100 4.63 3.30 14.49
N ALA A 101 3.35 3.67 14.54
CA ALA A 101 2.27 2.76 14.84
C ALA A 101 1.79 2.02 13.58
N LYS A 102 1.44 0.74 13.77
CA LYS A 102 0.79 -0.10 12.77
C LYS A 102 -0.57 -0.52 13.32
N THR A 103 -1.63 0.08 12.80
CA THR A 103 -3.00 -0.12 13.28
C THR A 103 -3.93 -0.50 12.14
N ALA A 104 -5.14 -0.96 12.46
CA ALA A 104 -6.19 -1.20 11.48
C ALA A 104 -6.55 0.02 10.61
N ALA A 105 -6.48 1.24 11.18
CA ALA A 105 -6.94 2.46 10.52
C ALA A 105 -5.83 3.26 9.86
N TYR A 106 -4.58 3.11 10.32
CA TYR A 106 -3.44 3.84 9.79
C TYR A 106 -2.12 3.11 10.03
N VAL A 107 -1.14 3.44 9.20
CA VAL A 107 0.26 3.01 9.36
C VAL A 107 1.17 4.23 9.31
N ASP A 108 2.12 4.28 10.24
CA ASP A 108 3.19 5.27 10.24
C ASP A 108 4.43 4.69 9.53
N VAL A 109 4.98 5.46 8.59
CA VAL A 109 6.12 5.08 7.77
C VAL A 109 7.15 6.20 7.83
N VAL A 110 8.42 5.80 7.87
CA VAL A 110 9.56 6.70 7.98
C VAL A 110 10.46 6.57 6.76
N CYS A 111 10.87 7.72 6.21
CA CYS A 111 11.92 7.83 5.23
C CYS A 111 13.26 8.09 5.94
N ALA A 112 14.18 7.13 5.84
CA ALA A 112 15.54 7.27 6.35
C ALA A 112 16.56 7.36 5.21
N THR A 113 17.64 8.09 5.42
CA THR A 113 18.84 8.05 4.57
C THR A 113 19.64 6.78 4.88
N GLY A 114 20.63 6.45 4.04
CA GLY A 114 21.58 5.35 4.31
C GLY A 114 22.31 5.44 5.65
N ASN A 115 22.35 6.63 6.27
CA ASN A 115 22.96 6.89 7.58
C ASN A 115 21.92 6.90 8.71
N THR A 116 20.70 6.39 8.48
CA THR A 116 19.58 6.32 9.44
C THR A 116 18.98 7.66 9.88
N SER A 117 19.46 8.79 9.34
CA SER A 117 18.85 10.09 9.57
C SER A 117 17.50 10.20 8.86
N LEU A 118 16.52 10.81 9.50
CA LEU A 118 15.19 10.99 8.93
C LEU A 118 15.18 12.21 8.01
N SER A 119 14.66 12.05 6.80
CA SER A 119 14.58 13.14 5.84
C SER A 119 13.48 12.88 4.83
N ASP A 120 12.80 13.94 4.41
CA ASP A 120 11.70 13.86 3.45
C ASP A 120 12.16 13.38 2.07
N THR A 121 11.22 12.82 1.31
CA THR A 121 11.43 12.44 -0.09
C THR A 121 10.35 13.00 -0.99
N THR A 122 10.69 13.26 -2.25
CA THR A 122 9.77 13.66 -3.30
C THR A 122 8.96 12.49 -3.86
N GLU A 123 9.31 11.25 -3.53
CA GLU A 123 8.56 10.07 -3.97
C GLU A 123 8.72 8.91 -2.97
N MET A 124 7.59 8.46 -2.44
CA MET A 124 7.44 7.30 -1.59
C MET A 124 6.23 6.48 -2.05
N ASN A 125 6.41 5.17 -2.09
CA ASN A 125 5.40 4.21 -2.46
C ASN A 125 5.11 3.31 -1.25
N LEU A 126 3.83 3.01 -1.03
CA LEU A 126 3.37 2.07 -0.02
C LEU A 126 2.35 1.13 -0.67
N VAL A 127 2.49 -0.17 -0.40
CA VAL A 127 1.52 -1.20 -0.79
C VAL A 127 1.19 -2.06 0.43
N VAL A 128 -0.08 -2.36 0.63
CA VAL A 128 -0.59 -3.12 1.78
C VAL A 128 -1.44 -4.30 1.28
N TYR A 129 -1.16 -5.48 1.84
CA TYR A 129 -1.87 -6.74 1.57
C TYR A 129 -2.47 -7.31 2.85
N ARG A 130 -3.66 -7.89 2.73
CA ARG A 130 -4.37 -8.53 3.85
C ARG A 130 -5.23 -9.69 3.38
#